data_AF-E1F331-F1
#
_entry.id   AF-E1F331-F1
#
_cell.length_a   1.000
_cell.length_b   1.000
_cell.length_c   1.000
_cell.angle_alpha   90.00
_cell.angle_beta   90.00
_cell.angle_gamma   90.00
#
_symmetry.space_group_name_H-M   'P 1'
#
loop_
_entity.id
_entity.type
_entity.pdbx_description
1 polymer ?
#
loop_
_entity_poly.entity_id
_entity_poly.type
_entity_poly.pdbx_seq_one_letter_code
_entity_poly.pdbx_strand_id
1 'polypeptide(L)'
;MAAIMVRCISSFEHGVVLYMPVKVSKGETLAEVAQQVCQRVKTEPKYKPLRTRIDAFDTFKVYVTPGQPKPPNLIIASEGDEFTPDNWGGLDELGIESGTELSFFSSSAYRKYKEDRMLN
;
A
#
# COMPACT_ATOMS: atom_id res chain seq x y z
N MET A 1 10.79 -10.84 -14.09
CA MET A 1 9.79 -10.59 -13.03
C MET A 1 10.46 -9.81 -11.94
N ALA A 2 9.95 -8.62 -11.66
CA ALA A 2 10.36 -7.82 -10.52
C ALA A 2 9.49 -8.16 -9.31
N ALA A 3 9.92 -7.75 -8.12
CA ALA A 3 9.13 -7.90 -6.91
C ALA A 3 9.05 -6.56 -6.19
N ILE A 4 7.84 -6.16 -5.86
CA ILE A 4 7.56 -5.02 -4.97
C ILE A 4 7.02 -5.54 -3.64
N MET A 5 7.06 -4.71 -2.61
CA MET A 5 6.45 -5.02 -1.32
C MET A 5 5.20 -4.18 -1.12
N VAL A 6 4.03 -4.81 -1.04
CA VAL A 6 2.80 -4.12 -0.64
C VAL A 6 2.60 -4.25 0.86
N ARG A 7 2.53 -3.12 1.54
CA ARG A 7 2.32 -2.95 2.98
C ARG A 7 0.85 -2.61 3.22
N CYS A 8 0.04 -3.61 3.52
CA CYS A 8 -1.38 -3.43 3.78
C CYS A 8 -1.59 -2.86 5.20
N ILE A 9 -2.02 -1.60 5.31
CA ILE A 9 -2.25 -0.96 6.62
C ILE A 9 -3.69 -1.22 7.04
N SER A 10 -3.88 -2.17 7.95
CA SER A 10 -5.20 -2.57 8.44
C SER A 10 -5.75 -1.66 9.53
N SER A 11 -4.88 -1.00 10.29
CA SER A 11 -5.23 0.00 11.30
C SER A 11 -4.10 1.00 11.45
N PHE A 12 -4.40 2.27 11.21
CA PHE A 12 -3.48 3.37 11.50
C PHE A 12 -3.37 3.63 13.01
N GLU A 13 -4.49 3.58 13.74
CA GLU A 13 -4.57 3.80 15.18
C GLU A 13 -3.66 2.84 15.96
N HIS A 14 -3.67 1.56 15.58
CA HIS A 14 -2.87 0.52 16.24
C HIS A 14 -1.59 0.16 15.47
N GLY A 15 -1.28 0.86 14.38
CA GLY A 15 -0.07 0.64 13.58
C GLY A 15 0.07 -0.77 12.99
N VAL A 16 -1.05 -1.41 12.64
CA VAL A 16 -1.05 -2.80 12.16
C VAL A 16 -0.83 -2.85 10.65
N VAL A 17 0.37 -3.29 10.25
CA VAL A 17 0.81 -3.40 8.86
C VAL A 17 1.12 -4.86 8.51
N LEU A 18 0.52 -5.38 7.44
CA LEU A 18 0.82 -6.70 6.89
C LEU A 18 1.59 -6.57 5.58
N TYR A 19 2.67 -7.34 5.46
CA TYR A 19 3.58 -7.28 4.32
C TYR A 19 3.24 -8.37 3.30
N MET A 20 3.11 -7.97 2.04
CA MET A 20 2.77 -8.83 0.92
C MET A 20 3.74 -8.61 -0.25
N PRO A 21 4.70 -9.52 -0.48
CA PRO A 21 5.55 -9.43 -1.67
C PRO A 21 4.71 -9.73 -2.91
N VAL A 22 4.63 -8.81 -3.86
CA VAL A 22 3.87 -8.94 -5.11
C VAL A 22 4.85 -9.04 -6.27
N LYS A 23 4.67 -10.06 -7.12
CA LYS A 23 5.45 -10.22 -8.34
C LYS A 23 4.79 -9.37 -9.41
N VAL A 24 5.59 -8.54 -10.08
CA VAL A 24 5.10 -7.66 -11.14
C VAL A 24 5.86 -7.91 -12.45
N SER A 25 5.14 -7.70 -13.55
CA SER A 25 5.62 -7.80 -14.92
C SER A 25 5.74 -6.41 -15.55
N LYS A 26 6.50 -6.31 -16.63
CA LYS A 26 6.63 -5.05 -17.38
C LYS A 26 5.27 -4.65 -17.97
N GLY A 27 4.90 -3.38 -17.84
CA GLY A 27 3.63 -2.84 -18.33
C GLY A 27 2.43 -3.15 -17.44
N GLU A 28 2.62 -3.81 -16.30
CA GLU A 28 1.58 -4.01 -15.30
C GLU A 28 1.18 -2.66 -14.67
N THR A 29 -0.05 -2.58 -14.19
CA THR A 29 -0.65 -1.38 -13.60
C THR A 29 -0.84 -1.53 -12.10
N LEU A 30 -0.99 -0.40 -11.42
CA LEU A 30 -1.28 -0.39 -9.99
C LEU A 30 -2.68 -0.99 -9.69
N ALA A 31 -3.62 -0.89 -10.63
CA ALA A 31 -4.93 -1.54 -10.52
C ALA A 31 -4.82 -3.08 -10.51
N GLU A 32 -3.96 -3.65 -11.35
CA GLU A 32 -3.69 -5.10 -11.36
C GLU A 32 -2.98 -5.56 -10.08
N VAL A 33 -2.06 -4.75 -9.55
CA VAL A 33 -1.45 -4.99 -8.24
C VAL A 33 -2.53 -5.02 -7.13
N ALA A 34 -3.48 -4.07 -7.14
CA ALA A 34 -4.59 -4.05 -6.19
C ALA A 34 -5.44 -5.33 -6.28
N GLN A 35 -5.78 -5.76 -7.50
CA GLN A 35 -6.53 -6.99 -7.73
C GLN A 35 -5.80 -8.22 -7.19
N GLN A 36 -4.49 -8.33 -7.42
CA GLN A 36 -3.68 -9.42 -6.88
C GLN A 36 -3.68 -9.42 -5.35
N VAL A 37 -3.49 -8.26 -4.72
CA VAL A 37 -3.51 -8.13 -3.26
C VAL A 37 -4.87 -8.55 -2.70
N CYS A 38 -5.96 -8.04 -3.27
CA CYS A 38 -7.33 -8.41 -2.90
C CYS A 38 -7.59 -9.91 -3.04
N GLN A 39 -7.16 -10.51 -4.16
CA GLN A 39 -7.31 -11.94 -4.39
C GLN A 39 -6.55 -12.77 -3.35
N ARG A 40 -5.32 -12.38 -3.02
CA ARG A 40 -4.50 -13.09 -2.04
C ARG A 40 -5.06 -12.95 -0.62
N VAL A 41 -5.66 -11.81 -0.26
CA VAL A 41 -6.38 -11.68 1.03
C VAL A 41 -7.54 -12.68 1.12
N LYS A 42 -8.26 -12.89 0.01
CA LYS A 42 -9.38 -13.83 -0.06
C LYS A 42 -8.90 -15.29 0.04
N THR A 43 -7.81 -15.64 -0.65
CA THR A 43 -7.39 -17.05 -0.79
C THR A 43 -6.36 -17.51 0.22
N GLU A 44 -5.44 -16.67 0.68
CA GLU A 44 -4.32 -17.08 1.55
C GLU A 44 -4.67 -16.90 3.04
N PRO A 45 -4.63 -17.98 3.86
CA PRO A 45 -5.01 -17.90 5.28
C PRO A 45 -4.20 -16.89 6.11
N LYS A 46 -2.92 -16.68 5.80
CA LYS A 46 -2.05 -15.71 6.51
C LYS A 46 -2.54 -14.26 6.41
N TYR A 47 -3.36 -13.93 5.41
CA TYR A 47 -3.93 -12.61 5.22
C TYR A 47 -5.38 -12.50 5.71
N LYS A 48 -5.88 -13.52 6.43
CA LYS A 48 -7.19 -13.50 7.08
C LYS A 48 -7.48 -12.21 7.89
N PRO A 49 -6.52 -11.62 8.63
CA PRO A 49 -6.77 -10.38 9.37
C PRO A 49 -7.20 -9.18 8.49
N LEU A 50 -6.89 -9.19 7.19
CA LEU A 50 -7.25 -8.11 6.26
C LEU A 50 -8.66 -8.25 5.67
N ARG A 51 -9.26 -9.45 5.72
CA ARG A 51 -10.47 -9.78 4.94
C ARG A 51 -11.66 -8.85 5.18
N THR A 52 -11.84 -8.38 6.41
CA THR A 52 -12.96 -7.50 6.76
C THR A 52 -12.74 -6.04 6.36
N ARG A 53 -11.55 -5.70 5.86
CA ARG A 53 -11.15 -4.31 5.57
C ARG A 53 -10.69 -4.10 4.13
N ILE A 54 -10.26 -5.17 3.46
CA ILE A 54 -9.61 -5.08 2.15
C ILE A 54 -10.49 -4.42 1.09
N ASP A 55 -11.81 -4.60 1.17
CA ASP A 55 -12.75 -3.98 0.23
C ASP A 55 -12.86 -2.45 0.40
N ALA A 56 -12.37 -1.90 1.51
CA ALA A 56 -12.29 -0.46 1.76
C ALA A 56 -10.93 0.15 1.36
N PHE A 57 -9.99 -0.65 0.84
CA PHE A 57 -8.68 -0.17 0.45
C PHE A 57 -8.76 0.41 -0.96
N ASP A 58 -8.38 1.68 -1.08
CA ASP A 58 -8.55 2.49 -2.28
C ASP A 58 -7.32 3.36 -2.57
N THR A 59 -6.28 3.32 -1.74
CA THR A 59 -5.16 4.26 -1.82
C THR A 59 -3.85 3.53 -1.69
N PHE A 60 -2.96 3.75 -2.65
CA PHE A 60 -1.55 3.44 -2.52
C PHE A 60 -0.76 4.69 -2.16
N LYS A 61 0.27 4.54 -1.33
CA LYS A 61 1.27 5.59 -1.08
C LYS A 61 2.67 4.99 -1.08
N VAL A 62 3.61 5.61 -1.77
CA VAL A 62 5.01 5.18 -1.73
C VAL A 62 5.52 5.30 -0.30
N TYR A 63 5.97 4.19 0.28
CA TYR A 63 6.54 4.16 1.62
C TYR A 63 8.05 4.35 1.60
N VAL A 64 8.72 3.62 0.70
CA VAL A 64 10.15 3.75 0.46
C VAL A 64 10.46 3.30 -0.96
N THR A 65 11.34 4.03 -1.63
CA THR A 65 11.93 3.65 -2.92
C THR A 65 13.27 2.92 -2.68
N PRO A 66 13.73 2.09 -3.63
CA PRO A 66 14.97 1.35 -3.47
C PRO A 66 16.17 2.25 -3.14
N GLY A 67 17.00 1.80 -2.19
CA GLY A 67 18.21 2.51 -1.78
C GLY A 67 17.97 3.73 -0.88
N GLN A 68 16.72 4.13 -0.64
CA GLN A 68 16.40 5.18 0.32
C GLN A 68 16.23 4.62 1.75
N PRO A 69 16.58 5.40 2.79
CA PRO A 69 16.30 5.01 4.17
C PRO A 69 14.79 4.96 4.41
N LYS A 70 14.36 4.09 5.34
CA LYS A 70 12.96 4.05 5.75
C LYS A 70 12.56 5.35 6.45
N PRO A 71 11.32 5.83 6.24
CA PRO A 71 10.83 7.03 6.93
C PRO A 71 10.72 6.78 8.43
N PRO A 72 10.79 7.84 9.26
CA PRO A 72 10.75 7.73 10.72
C PRO A 72 9.41 7.16 11.24
N ASN A 73 8.31 7.45 10.56
CA ASN A 73 7.02 6.83 10.87
C ASN A 73 6.96 5.43 10.22
N LEU A 74 6.96 4.40 11.07
CA LEU A 74 6.95 3.01 10.63
C LEU A 74 5.59 2.54 10.09
N ILE A 75 4.52 3.31 10.28
CA ILE A 75 3.18 2.95 9.78
C ILE A 75 3.04 3.42 8.33
N ILE A 76 3.23 4.72 8.10
CA ILE A 76 3.02 5.39 6.81
C ILE A 76 4.07 6.48 6.61
N ALA A 77 4.50 6.69 5.37
CA ALA A 77 5.42 7.78 5.04
C ALA A 77 4.68 9.13 5.09
N SER A 78 5.33 10.15 5.65
CA SER A 78 4.81 11.53 5.63
C SER A 78 4.87 12.12 4.22
N GLU A 79 5.91 11.76 3.49
CA GLU A 79 6.17 12.17 2.10
C GLU A 79 5.95 10.99 1.14
N GLY A 80 6.09 11.23 -0.15
CA GLY A 80 5.93 10.22 -1.20
C GLY A 80 4.58 10.29 -1.91
N ASP A 81 4.60 9.85 -3.17
CA ASP A 81 3.46 9.93 -4.07
C ASP A 81 2.29 9.08 -3.57
N GLU A 82 1.09 9.60 -3.77
CA GLU A 82 -0.18 8.97 -3.39
C GLU A 82 -1.01 8.74 -4.65
N PHE A 83 -1.55 7.53 -4.79
CA PHE A 83 -2.30 7.08 -5.95
C PHE A 83 -3.67 6.56 -5.53
N THR A 84 -4.71 7.12 -6.13
CA THR A 84 -6.13 6.77 -5.96
C THR A 84 -6.63 6.03 -7.20
N PRO A 85 -7.84 5.43 -7.19
CA PRO A 85 -8.31 4.64 -8.33
C PRO A 85 -8.39 5.45 -9.64
N ASP A 86 -8.48 6.78 -9.56
CA ASP A 86 -8.49 7.68 -10.70
C ASP A 86 -7.13 7.76 -11.43
N ASN A 87 -6.03 7.37 -10.78
CA ASN A 87 -4.68 7.44 -11.34
C ASN A 87 -3.83 6.17 -11.12
N TRP A 88 -4.47 5.01 -10.95
CA TRP A 88 -3.79 3.70 -10.90
C TRP A 88 -3.27 3.26 -12.28
N GLY A 89 -2.29 3.99 -12.80
CA GLY A 89 -1.64 3.78 -14.09
C GLY A 89 -0.56 2.69 -14.10
N GLY A 90 0.25 2.69 -15.17
CA GLY A 90 1.35 1.74 -15.36
C GLY A 90 2.47 1.94 -14.33
N LEU A 91 3.01 0.84 -13.77
CA LEU A 91 4.01 0.91 -12.71
C LEU A 91 5.26 1.69 -13.15
N ASP A 92 5.73 1.51 -14.38
CA ASP A 92 6.89 2.21 -14.93
C ASP A 92 6.67 3.74 -15.02
N GLU A 93 5.46 4.17 -15.39
CA GLU A 93 5.09 5.59 -15.51
C GLU A 93 4.98 6.28 -14.14
N LEU A 94 4.61 5.50 -13.11
CA LEU A 94 4.50 5.94 -11.73
C LEU A 94 5.84 5.84 -10.97
N GLY A 95 6.94 5.44 -11.63
CA GLY A 95 8.24 5.25 -10.99
C GLY A 95 8.29 4.08 -9.99
N ILE A 96 7.36 3.15 -10.08
CA ILE A 96 7.28 1.99 -9.19
C ILE A 96 8.16 0.87 -9.76
N GLU A 97 9.37 0.78 -9.24
CA GLU A 97 10.35 -0.23 -9.63
C GLU A 97 10.51 -1.37 -8.62
N SER A 98 11.34 -2.37 -8.97
CA SER A 98 11.65 -3.51 -8.09
C SER A 98 12.24 -3.04 -6.77
N GLY A 99 11.71 -3.56 -5.66
CA GLY A 99 12.14 -3.20 -4.31
C GLY A 99 11.40 -2.01 -3.70
N THR A 100 10.56 -1.30 -4.46
CA THR A 100 9.65 -0.29 -3.90
C THR A 100 8.73 -0.93 -2.87
N GLU A 101 8.57 -0.28 -1.72
CA GLU A 101 7.51 -0.61 -0.77
C GLU A 101 6.35 0.37 -0.91
N LEU A 102 5.16 -0.14 -1.22
CA LEU A 102 3.92 0.64 -1.33
C LEU A 102 3.02 0.35 -0.14
N SER A 103 2.52 1.38 0.54
CA SER A 103 1.44 1.22 1.51
C SER A 103 0.10 1.17 0.79
N PHE A 104 -0.74 0.18 1.08
CA PHE A 104 -2.10 0.07 0.54
C PHE A 104 -3.12 0.10 1.69
N PHE A 105 -4.10 1.00 1.62
CA PHE A 105 -4.98 1.32 2.75
C PHE A 105 -6.25 2.05 2.31
N SER A 106 -7.13 2.32 3.28
CA SER A 106 -8.33 3.17 3.08
C SER A 106 -8.02 4.65 3.27
N SER A 107 -8.27 5.46 2.24
CA SER A 107 -8.15 6.93 2.25
C SER A 107 -8.88 7.55 3.43
N SER A 108 -10.10 7.07 3.70
CA SER A 108 -10.96 7.54 4.80
C SER A 108 -10.32 7.32 6.18
N ALA A 109 -9.76 6.13 6.41
CA ALA A 109 -9.08 5.80 7.66
C ALA A 109 -7.79 6.62 7.83
N TYR A 110 -7.08 6.89 6.74
CA TYR A 110 -5.89 7.73 6.78
C TYR A 110 -6.21 9.20 7.07
N ARG A 111 -7.27 9.75 6.48
CA ARG A 111 -7.74 11.12 6.76
C ARG A 111 -8.08 11.29 8.24
N LYS A 112 -8.88 10.37 8.80
CA LYS A 112 -9.20 10.36 10.24
C LYS A 112 -7.94 10.31 11.11
N TYR A 113 -7.00 9.42 10.78
CA TYR A 113 -5.73 9.33 11.51
C TYR A 113 -4.93 10.65 11.49
N LYS A 114 -4.93 11.37 10.36
CA LYS A 114 -4.28 12.68 10.26
C LYS A 114 -4.98 13.73 11.12
N GLU A 115 -6.30 13.78 11.08
CA GLU A 115 -7.10 14.71 11.89
C GLU A 115 -6.87 14.49 13.39
N ASP A 116 -6.93 13.24 13.86
CA ASP A 116 -6.67 12.88 15.25
C ASP A 116 -5.24 13.25 15.70
N ARG A 117 -4.26 13.20 14.78
CA ARG A 117 -2.86 13.57 15.02
C ARG A 117 -2.59 15.08 14.96
N MET A 118 -3.49 15.87 14.37
CA MET A 118 -3.40 17.34 14.34
C MET A 118 -4.09 18.01 15.52
N LEU A 119 -5.00 17.30 16.19
CA LEU A 119 -5.73 17.75 17.37
C LEU A 119 -5.01 17.45 18.70
N ASN A 120 -3.90 16.71 18.65
CA ASN A 120 -3.05 16.34 19.79
C ASN A 120 -1.64 16.91 19.63
#